data_AF-A0AAU3I088-F1
#
_entry.id   AF-A0AAU3I088-F1
#
_cell.length_a   1.000
_cell.length_b   1.000
_cell.length_c   1.000
_cell.angle_alpha   90.00
_cell.angle_beta   90.00
_cell.angle_gamma   90.00
#
_symmetry.space_group_name_H-M   'P 1'
#
loop_
_entity.id
_entity.type
_entity.pdbx_description
1 polymer ?
#
loop_
_entity_poly.entity_id
_entity_poly.type
_entity_poly.pdbx_seq_one_letter_code
_entity_poly.pdbx_strand_id
1 'polypeptide(L)'
;MYDQTRAQQPPEGRPGSAGRRTSGPEPLLGADERADVTQRLNHALNTFAHSPLEALEEAETAFDEAAAQLMSALTERRSDLHAAWHGQDPETQGEELRHALRQYREIAQRLLRM
;
A
#
# COMPACT_ATOMS: atom_id res chain seq x y z
N MET A 1 31.00 33.53 48.92
CA MET A 1 31.56 32.61 47.91
C MET A 1 30.39 31.94 47.22
N TYR A 2 30.13 32.23 45.95
CA TYR A 2 29.16 31.50 45.13
C TYR A 2 29.89 30.33 44.48
N ASP A 3 29.45 29.11 44.76
CA ASP A 3 29.96 27.92 44.09
C ASP A 3 29.33 27.79 42.70
N GLN A 4 30.20 27.72 41.71
CA GLN A 4 29.89 27.58 40.31
C GLN A 4 29.69 26.09 40.01
N THR A 5 28.45 25.64 39.91
CA THR A 5 28.14 24.40 39.20
C THR A 5 26.99 24.61 38.23
N ARG A 6 27.32 25.42 37.21
CA ARG A 6 26.66 25.40 35.91
C ARG A 6 26.97 24.06 35.24
N ALA A 7 26.30 23.00 35.67
CA ALA A 7 26.26 21.76 34.92
C ALA A 7 25.44 22.01 33.65
N GLN A 8 26.18 22.04 32.55
CA GLN A 8 25.71 22.20 31.19
C GLN A 8 24.65 21.14 30.90
N GLN A 9 23.40 21.56 30.72
CA GLN A 9 22.41 20.71 30.06
C GLN A 9 22.80 20.60 28.59
N PRO A 10 23.10 19.41 28.05
CA PRO A 10 23.22 19.26 26.61
C PRO A 10 21.82 19.46 26.00
N PRO A 11 21.69 20.24 24.91
CA PRO A 11 20.47 20.27 24.14
C PRO A 11 20.36 18.94 23.39
N GLU A 12 19.70 17.94 23.97
CA GLU A 12 19.24 16.78 23.21
C GLU A 12 18.05 17.18 22.33
N GLY A 13 18.35 17.98 21.32
CA GLY A 13 17.55 18.02 20.10
C GLY A 13 17.73 16.70 19.37
N ARG A 14 16.83 15.74 19.61
CA ARG A 14 16.60 14.64 18.68
C ARG A 14 15.31 14.92 17.91
N PRO A 15 15.36 15.65 16.77
CA PRO A 15 14.30 15.57 15.79
C PRO A 15 14.45 14.23 15.09
N GLY A 16 13.68 13.23 15.51
CA GLY A 16 13.95 11.86 15.05
C GLY A 16 12.90 10.83 15.38
N SER A 17 11.62 11.22 15.35
CA SER A 17 10.52 10.25 15.26
C SER A 17 9.55 10.62 14.15
N ALA A 18 10.08 11.12 13.02
CA ALA A 18 9.49 10.92 11.70
C ALA A 18 9.71 9.45 11.34
N GLY A 19 8.85 8.59 11.88
CA GLY A 19 9.05 7.15 11.78
C GLY A 19 8.00 6.33 12.50
N ARG A 20 6.80 6.89 12.76
CA ARG A 20 5.62 6.04 12.79
C ARG A 20 5.37 5.58 11.37
N ARG A 21 6.22 4.65 10.90
CA ARG A 21 5.83 3.72 9.84
C ARG A 21 4.59 3.07 10.41
N THR A 22 3.44 3.52 9.92
CA THR A 22 2.19 2.82 10.10
C THR A 22 2.50 1.38 9.72
N SER A 23 2.62 0.50 10.70
CA SER A 23 2.48 -0.94 10.50
C SER A 23 0.99 -1.22 10.22
N GLY A 24 0.46 -0.51 9.24
CA GLY A 24 -0.73 -0.90 8.52
C GLY A 24 -0.29 -1.95 7.50
N PRO A 25 -1.20 -2.87 7.15
CA PRO A 25 -0.91 -3.86 6.11
C PRO A 25 -0.38 -3.16 4.86
N GLU A 26 0.70 -3.71 4.30
CA GLU A 26 1.32 -3.20 3.09
C GLU A 26 0.24 -3.03 1.99
N PRO A 27 0.15 -1.85 1.35
CA PRO A 27 -0.89 -1.57 0.36
C PRO A 27 -0.89 -2.61 -0.76
N LEU A 28 -2.08 -3.02 -1.22
CA LEU A 28 -2.22 -3.99 -2.32
C LEU A 28 -1.76 -3.44 -3.66
N LEU A 29 -1.89 -2.13 -3.84
CA LEU A 29 -1.32 -1.36 -4.95
C LEU A 29 0.01 -0.77 -4.52
N GLY A 30 1.00 -0.80 -5.39
CA GLY A 30 2.25 -0.06 -5.24
C GLY A 30 1.99 1.42 -5.01
N ALA A 31 2.96 2.11 -4.38
CA ALA A 31 2.82 3.54 -4.08
C ALA A 31 2.58 4.38 -5.35
N ASP A 32 3.21 3.99 -6.46
CA ASP A 32 3.10 4.66 -7.75
C ASP A 32 1.71 4.46 -8.38
N GLU A 33 1.18 3.24 -8.37
CA GLU A 33 -0.17 2.94 -8.88
C GLU A 33 -1.26 3.68 -8.09
N ARG A 34 -1.09 3.79 -6.77
CA ARG A 34 -2.00 4.60 -5.94
C ARG A 34 -1.90 6.09 -6.25
N ALA A 35 -0.70 6.59 -6.53
CA ALA A 35 -0.48 7.98 -6.88
C ALA A 35 -1.12 8.32 -8.24
N ASP A 36 -0.98 7.43 -9.23
CA ASP A 36 -1.59 7.57 -10.56
C ASP A 36 -3.12 7.61 -10.48
N VAL A 37 -3.74 6.67 -9.76
CA VAL A 37 -5.20 6.63 -9.55
C VAL A 37 -5.68 7.91 -8.84
N THR A 38 -4.97 8.34 -7.80
CA THR A 38 -5.31 9.57 -7.06
C THR A 38 -5.18 10.82 -7.95
N GLN A 39 -4.15 10.87 -8.80
CA GLN A 39 -3.92 11.97 -9.71
C GLN A 39 -5.03 12.07 -10.77
N ARG A 40 -5.44 10.95 -11.37
CA ARG A 40 -6.53 10.92 -12.37
C ARG A 40 -7.87 11.34 -11.76
N LEU A 41 -8.20 10.85 -10.57
CA LEU A 41 -9.40 11.29 -9.85
C LEU A 41 -9.39 12.79 -9.56
N ASN A 42 -8.26 13.32 -9.07
CA ASN A 42 -8.12 14.76 -8.84
C ASN A 42 -8.26 15.56 -10.14
N HIS A 43 -7.77 15.03 -11.26
CA HIS A 43 -7.93 15.68 -12.56
C HIS A 43 -9.41 15.76 -12.98
N ALA A 44 -10.14 14.64 -12.91
CA ALA A 44 -11.57 14.60 -13.25
C ALA A 44 -12.41 15.54 -12.36
N LEU A 45 -12.11 15.59 -11.05
CA LEU A 45 -12.77 16.52 -10.12
C LEU A 45 -12.53 18.00 -10.45
N ASN A 46 -11.36 18.35 -10.98
CA ASN A 46 -11.06 19.72 -11.42
C ASN A 46 -11.76 20.09 -12.73
N THR A 47 -11.96 19.12 -13.63
CA THR A 47 -12.63 19.33 -14.93
C THR A 47 -14.16 19.43 -14.78
N PHE A 48 -14.73 18.87 -13.71
CA PHE A 48 -16.17 18.90 -13.42
C PHE A 48 -16.77 20.32 -13.39
N ALA A 49 -16.01 21.32 -12.95
CA ALA A 49 -16.47 22.71 -12.90
C ALA A 49 -16.74 23.33 -14.29
N HIS A 50 -16.18 22.76 -15.36
CA HIS A 50 -16.26 23.31 -16.72
C HIS A 50 -17.15 22.48 -17.64
N SER A 51 -17.13 21.15 -17.50
CA SER A 51 -17.91 20.24 -18.32
C SER A 51 -18.33 19.02 -17.48
N PRO A 52 -19.50 19.08 -16.82
CA PRO A 52 -19.87 18.07 -15.82
C PRO A 52 -20.14 16.68 -16.42
N LEU A 53 -20.57 16.59 -17.69
CA LEU A 53 -20.78 15.30 -18.37
C LEU A 53 -19.44 14.68 -18.80
N GLU A 54 -18.57 15.44 -19.47
CA GLU A 54 -17.25 14.95 -19.87
C GLU A 54 -16.37 14.60 -18.67
N ALA A 55 -16.46 15.39 -17.58
CA ALA A 55 -15.74 15.07 -16.35
C ALA A 55 -16.23 13.78 -15.68
N LEU A 56 -17.52 13.44 -15.84
CA LEU A 56 -18.06 12.20 -15.32
C LEU A 56 -17.62 11.01 -16.17
N GLU A 57 -17.65 11.13 -17.51
CA GLU A 57 -17.12 10.11 -18.42
C GLU A 57 -15.62 9.86 -18.19
N GLU A 58 -14.85 10.92 -17.98
CA GLU A 58 -13.42 10.84 -17.64
C GLU A 58 -13.21 10.19 -16.27
N ALA A 59 -14.04 10.53 -15.27
CA ALA A 59 -13.99 9.89 -13.94
C ALA A 59 -14.32 8.40 -14.01
N GLU A 60 -15.32 8.02 -14.82
CA GLU A 60 -15.73 6.63 -15.03
C GLU A 60 -14.61 5.84 -15.74
N THR A 61 -14.03 6.40 -16.78
CA THR A 61 -12.86 5.82 -17.48
C THR A 61 -11.66 5.67 -16.54
N ALA A 62 -11.34 6.70 -15.76
CA ALA A 62 -10.25 6.65 -14.79
C ALA A 62 -10.49 5.59 -13.70
N PHE A 63 -11.75 5.40 -13.30
CA PHE A 63 -12.12 4.35 -12.34
C PHE A 63 -11.97 2.95 -12.93
N ASP A 64 -12.42 2.74 -14.17
CA ASP A 64 -12.26 1.47 -14.88
C ASP A 64 -10.79 1.11 -15.10
N GLU A 65 -9.95 2.08 -15.46
CA GLU A 65 -8.51 1.90 -15.57
C GLU A 65 -7.88 1.53 -14.22
N ALA A 66 -8.27 2.22 -13.13
CA ALA A 66 -7.81 1.92 -11.78
C ALA A 66 -8.20 0.49 -11.36
N ALA A 67 -9.43 0.07 -11.68
CA ALA A 67 -9.91 -1.28 -11.42
C ALA A 67 -9.13 -2.33 -12.23
N ALA A 68 -8.85 -2.05 -13.51
CA ALA A 68 -8.04 -2.92 -14.37
C ALA A 68 -6.59 -3.06 -13.86
N GLN A 69 -5.98 -1.96 -13.43
CA GLN A 69 -4.65 -1.98 -12.81
C GLN A 69 -4.65 -2.79 -11.52
N LEU A 70 -5.65 -2.61 -10.66
CA LEU A 70 -5.80 -3.39 -9.43
C LEU A 70 -5.95 -4.90 -9.71
N MET A 71 -6.78 -5.28 -10.69
CA MET A 71 -6.92 -6.68 -11.09
C MET A 71 -5.62 -7.26 -11.66
N SER A 72 -4.87 -6.46 -12.40
CA SER A 72 -3.58 -6.87 -12.99
C SER A 72 -2.55 -7.12 -11.89
N ALA A 73 -2.36 -6.16 -10.98
CA ALA A 73 -1.48 -6.29 -9.82
C ALA A 73 -1.86 -7.49 -8.93
N LEU A 74 -3.16 -7.72 -8.72
CA LEU A 74 -3.64 -8.88 -7.97
C LEU A 74 -3.31 -10.20 -8.68
N THR A 75 -3.45 -10.23 -10.02
CA THR A 75 -3.14 -11.41 -10.83
C THR A 75 -1.65 -11.73 -10.79
N GLU A 76 -0.79 -10.72 -10.91
CA GLU A 76 0.67 -10.86 -10.78
C GLU A 76 1.05 -11.38 -9.40
N ARG A 77 0.56 -10.74 -8.33
CA ARG A 77 0.81 -11.18 -6.96
C ARG A 77 0.34 -12.62 -6.69
N ARG A 78 -0.80 -13.02 -7.27
CA ARG A 78 -1.31 -14.40 -7.20
C ARG A 78 -0.38 -15.36 -7.92
N SER A 79 0.15 -14.96 -9.08
CA SER A 79 1.09 -15.75 -9.87
C SER A 79 2.41 -15.96 -9.12
N ASP A 80 2.96 -14.92 -8.52
CA ASP A 80 4.19 -15.00 -7.71
C ASP A 80 4.01 -15.91 -6.51
N LEU A 81 2.88 -15.76 -5.79
CA LEU A 81 2.55 -16.66 -4.70
C LEU A 81 2.40 -18.09 -5.19
N HIS A 82 1.70 -18.30 -6.31
CA HIS A 82 1.56 -19.63 -6.90
C HIS A 82 2.92 -20.24 -7.19
N ALA A 83 3.80 -19.51 -7.87
CA ALA A 83 5.16 -19.95 -8.18
C ALA A 83 6.00 -20.26 -6.93
N ALA A 84 5.80 -19.53 -5.83
CA ALA A 84 6.55 -19.72 -4.58
C ALA A 84 6.28 -21.07 -3.91
N TRP A 85 5.07 -21.64 -4.06
CA TRP A 85 4.73 -22.95 -3.51
C TRP A 85 4.51 -24.05 -4.55
N HIS A 86 4.40 -23.69 -5.84
CA HIS A 86 4.23 -24.66 -6.92
C HIS A 86 5.50 -25.51 -7.07
N GLY A 87 5.36 -26.83 -6.92
CA GLY A 87 6.48 -27.77 -6.93
C GLY A 87 7.04 -28.11 -5.54
N GLN A 88 6.46 -27.58 -4.46
CA GLN A 88 6.78 -28.00 -3.10
C GLN A 88 6.14 -29.36 -2.80
N ASP A 89 6.88 -30.25 -2.15
CA ASP A 89 6.39 -31.56 -1.73
C ASP A 89 5.60 -31.44 -0.40
N PRO A 90 4.29 -31.74 -0.39
CA PRO A 90 3.47 -31.60 0.80
C PRO A 90 3.91 -32.45 1.99
N GLU A 91 4.65 -33.55 1.78
CA GLU A 91 5.12 -34.41 2.86
C GLU A 91 6.34 -33.84 3.60
N THR A 92 7.16 -33.04 2.91
CA THR A 92 8.39 -32.46 3.49
C THR A 92 8.28 -30.95 3.76
N GLN A 93 7.39 -30.26 3.04
CA GLN A 93 7.30 -28.80 2.98
C GLN A 93 5.94 -28.26 3.47
N GLY A 94 5.30 -29.00 4.38
CA GLY A 94 3.99 -28.63 4.94
C GLY A 94 3.96 -27.25 5.63
N GLU A 95 5.07 -26.80 6.22
CA GLU A 95 5.18 -25.45 6.82
C GLU A 95 5.17 -24.34 5.75
N GLU A 96 5.83 -24.56 4.62
CA GLU A 96 5.88 -23.62 3.49
C GLU A 96 4.49 -23.50 2.82
N LEU A 97 3.77 -24.62 2.69
CA LEU A 97 2.37 -24.63 2.24
C LEU A 97 1.43 -23.91 3.20
N ARG A 98 1.60 -24.10 4.52
CA ARG A 98 0.83 -23.34 5.53
C ARG A 98 1.12 -21.84 5.45
N HIS A 99 2.37 -21.47 5.21
CA HIS A 99 2.77 -20.08 5.00
C HIS A 99 2.09 -19.48 3.76
N ALA A 100 2.15 -20.19 2.62
CA ALA A 100 1.48 -19.77 1.39
C ALA A 100 -0.02 -19.56 1.60
N LEU A 101 -0.70 -20.50 2.27
CA LEU A 101 -2.14 -20.40 2.54
C LEU A 101 -2.48 -19.20 3.45
N ARG A 102 -1.62 -18.89 4.41
CA ARG A 102 -1.74 -17.67 5.22
C ARG A 102 -1.59 -16.41 4.38
N GLN A 103 -0.65 -16.39 3.42
CA GLN A 103 -0.48 -15.25 2.51
C GLN A 103 -1.72 -15.04 1.62
N TYR A 104 -2.33 -16.10 1.07
CA TYR A 104 -3.61 -15.99 0.35
C TYR A 104 -4.72 -15.41 1.21
N ARG A 105 -4.86 -15.91 2.45
CA ARG A 105 -5.86 -15.41 3.40
C ARG A 105 -5.64 -13.93 3.71
N GLU A 106 -4.41 -13.50 3.92
CA GLU A 106 -4.10 -12.10 4.21
C GLU A 106 -4.45 -11.18 3.02
N ILE A 107 -4.19 -11.61 1.78
CA ILE A 107 -4.58 -10.84 0.58
C ILE A 107 -6.10 -10.76 0.45
N ALA A 108 -6.81 -11.88 0.61
CA ALA A 108 -8.27 -11.89 0.54
C ALA A 108 -8.91 -11.03 1.64
N GLN A 109 -8.38 -11.07 2.86
CA GLN A 109 -8.84 -10.23 3.96
C GLN A 109 -8.59 -8.73 3.71
N ARG A 110 -7.51 -8.37 3.01
CA ARG A 110 -7.23 -6.99 2.61
C ARG A 110 -8.23 -6.50 1.57
N LEU A 111 -8.57 -7.33 0.58
CA LEU A 111 -9.60 -7.01 -0.41
C LEU A 111 -10.98 -6.78 0.25
N LEU A 112 -11.32 -7.57 1.26
CA LEU A 112 -12.61 -7.45 1.98
C LEU A 112 -12.67 -6.27 2.97
N ARG A 113 -11.56 -5.57 3.23
CA ARG A 113 -11.49 -4.46 4.19
C ARG A 113 -11.34 -3.08 3.52
N MET A 114 -11.19 -3.05 2.19
CA MET A 114 -11.37 -1.82 1.41
C MET A 114 -12.84 -1.40 1.43
#